data_AF-A0A962MIY4-F1
#
_entry.id   AF-A0A962MIY4-F1
#
_cell.length_a   1.000
_cell.length_b   1.000
_cell.length_c   1.000
_cell.angle_alpha   90.00
_cell.angle_beta   90.00
_cell.angle_gamma   90.00
#
_symmetry.space_group_name_H-M   'P 1'
#
loop_
_entity.id
_entity.type
_entity.pdbx_description
1 polymer ?
#
loop_
_entity_poly.entity_id
_entity_poly.type
_entity_poly.pdbx_seq_one_letter_code
_entity_poly.pdbx_strand_id
1 'polypeptide(L)' 'MRRLFRQRQSGKRVLVLQPLPGIGDMVWHIPHLHALAAEQGPLTVLTKPRSQAGELLAADPSVA' A
#
# COMPACT_ATOMS: atom_id res chain seq x y z
N MET A 1 10.03 5.48 31.05
CA MET A 1 10.26 5.24 29.61
C MET A 1 9.05 5.73 28.82
N ARG A 2 9.12 6.92 28.21
CA ARG A 2 8.00 7.53 27.47
C ARG A 2 8.04 7.06 26.01
N ARG A 3 7.11 6.20 25.58
CA ARG A 3 6.83 6.02 24.14
C ARG A 3 6.22 7.32 23.64
N LEU A 4 7.00 8.06 22.86
CA LEU A 4 6.54 9.18 22.05
C LEU A 4 5.60 8.62 20.96
N PHE A 5 4.32 8.46 21.28
CA PHE A 5 3.29 8.38 20.25
C PHE A 5 3.24 9.75 19.59
N ARG A 6 4.02 9.95 18.53
CA ARG A 6 3.87 11.07 17.61
C ARG A 6 2.44 11.01 17.11
N GLN A 7 1.60 11.96 17.50
CA GLN A 7 0.29 12.14 16.87
C GLN A 7 0.54 12.41 15.38
N ARG A 8 0.33 11.39 14.55
CA ARG A 8 0.28 11.55 13.10
C ARG A 8 -0.97 12.37 12.79
N GLN A 9 -0.80 13.46 12.07
CA GLN A 9 -1.90 14.29 11.58
C GLN A 9 -3.00 13.42 10.94
N SER A 10 -4.25 13.86 11.14
CA SER A 10 -5.50 13.21 10.76
C SER A 10 -5.78 13.26 9.25
N GLY A 11 -4.80 12.89 8.41
CA GLY A 11 -5.05 12.61 7.00
C GLY A 11 -5.82 11.30 6.85
N LYS A 12 -6.63 11.20 5.79
CA LYS A 12 -7.30 9.95 5.41
C LYS A 12 -6.23 8.88 5.17
N ARG A 13 -6.31 7.75 5.89
CA ARG A 13 -5.39 6.62 5.73
C ARG A 13 -6.16 5.45 5.12
N VAL A 14 -5.68 4.94 4.00
CA VAL A 14 -6.30 3.83 3.30
C VAL A 14 -5.38 2.61 3.35
N LEU A 15 -5.94 1.49 3.79
CA LEU A 15 -5.31 0.18 3.75
C LEU A 15 -6.03 -0.66 2.69
N VAL A 16 -5.28 -1.17 1.72
CA VAL A 16 -5.78 -2.13 0.73
C VAL A 16 -5.34 -3.52 1.17
N LEU A 17 -6.31 -4.43 1.33
CA LEU A 17 -6.05 -5.84 1.56
C LEU A 17 -6.00 -6.55 0.22
N GLN A 18 -4.81 -6.96 -0.21
CA GLN A 18 -4.65 -7.83 -1.36
C GLN A 18 -4.38 -9.25 -0.83
N PRO A 19 -5.33 -10.19 -0.98
CA PRO A 19 -5.17 -11.53 -0.43
C PRO A 19 -4.55 -12.54 -1.42
N LEU A 20 -4.42 -12.19 -2.71
CA LEU A 20 -4.01 -13.14 -3.75
C LEU A 20 -2.47 -13.28 -3.78
N PRO A 21 -1.94 -14.50 -3.83
CA PRO A 21 -0.54 -14.73 -3.52
C PRO A 21 0.43 -14.49 -4.70
N GLY A 22 -0.05 -14.29 -5.92
CA GLY A 22 0.80 -14.24 -7.11
C GLY A 22 1.31 -12.83 -7.42
N ILE A 23 2.51 -12.75 -7.97
CA ILE A 23 3.03 -11.49 -8.57
C ILE A 23 2.13 -11.00 -9.71
N GLY A 24 1.58 -11.92 -10.53
CA GLY A 24 0.65 -11.58 -11.60
C GLY A 24 -0.60 -10.89 -11.08
N ASP A 25 -1.10 -11.32 -9.91
CA ASP A 25 -2.23 -10.64 -9.26
C ASP A 25 -1.87 -9.20 -8.92
N MET A 26 -0.67 -8.94 -8.38
CA MET A 26 -0.23 -7.58 -8.09
C MET A 26 -0.12 -6.72 -9.34
N VAL A 27 0.53 -7.23 -10.40
CA VAL A 27 0.69 -6.51 -11.67
C VAL A 27 -0.67 -6.09 -12.25
N TRP A 28 -1.66 -6.98 -12.22
CA TRP A 28 -3.01 -6.68 -12.70
C TRP A 28 -3.74 -5.62 -11.85
N HIS A 29 -3.38 -5.46 -10.57
CA HIS A 29 -4.01 -4.49 -9.67
C HIS A 29 -3.30 -3.14 -9.58
N ILE A 30 -2.08 -2.99 -10.10
CA ILE A 30 -1.34 -1.70 -10.08
C ILE A 30 -2.19 -0.52 -10.60
N PRO A 31 -2.87 -0.60 -11.76
CA PRO A 31 -3.66 0.53 -12.26
C PRO A 31 -4.79 0.94 -11.30
N HIS A 32 -5.38 -0.03 -10.60
CA HIS A 32 -6.44 0.20 -9.64
C HIS A 32 -5.92 0.84 -8.34
N LEU A 33 -4.73 0.43 -7.89
CA LEU A 33 -4.03 1.06 -6.77
C LEU A 33 -3.73 2.53 -7.08
N HIS A 34 -3.24 2.84 -8.28
CA HIS A 34 -2.97 4.21 -8.70
C HIS A 34 -4.23 5.07 -8.77
N ALA A 35 -5.31 4.55 -9.35
CA ALA A 35 -6.58 5.26 -9.41
C ALA A 35 -7.10 5.58 -7.99
N LEU A 36 -7.04 4.60 -7.08
CA LEU A 36 -7.44 4.80 -5.69
C LEU A 36 -6.51 5.81 -4.98
N ALA A 37 -5.21 5.77 -5.22
CA ALA A 37 -4.26 6.71 -4.62
C ALA A 37 -4.47 8.14 -5.12
N ALA A 38 -4.87 8.33 -6.38
CA ALA A 38 -5.21 9.64 -6.93
C ALA A 38 -6.41 10.29 -6.21
N GLU A 39 -7.39 9.50 -5.78
CA GLU A 39 -8.57 10.00 -5.07
C GLU A 39 -8.37 10.10 -3.55
N GLN A 40 -7.63 9.15 -2.97
CA GLN A 40 -7.57 8.96 -1.51
C GLN A 40 -6.25 9.42 -0.89
N GLY A 41 -5.24 9.70 -1.71
CA GLY A 41 -3.85 9.89 -1.29
C GLY A 41 -3.10 8.56 -1.14
N PRO A 42 -1.87 8.59 -0.61
CA PRO A 42 -1.01 7.42 -0.51
C PRO A 42 -1.67 6.25 0.23
N LEU A 43 -1.47 5.05 -0.32
CA LEU A 43 -2.07 3.82 0.17
C LEU A 43 -1.06 2.99 0.95
N THR A 44 -1.53 2.22 1.92
CA THR A 44 -0.78 1.07 2.44
C THR A 44 -1.37 -0.20 1.86
N VAL A 45 -0.53 -1.13 1.38
CA VAL A 45 -1.02 -2.41 0.82
C VAL A 45 -0.54 -3.57 1.67
N LEU A 46 -1.48 -4.30 2.27
CA LEU A 46 -1.18 -5.55 2.96
C LEU A 46 -1.26 -6.71 1.96
N THR A 47 -0.17 -7.44 1.81
CA THR A 47 -0.06 -8.60 0.92
C THR A 47 0.60 -9.79 1.62
N LYS A 48 0.50 -10.97 1.00
CA LYS A 48 1.33 -12.13 1.39
C LYS A 48 2.77 -11.91 0.90
N PRO A 49 3.81 -12.34 1.63
CA PRO A 49 5.21 -12.17 1.20
C PRO A 49 5.51 -12.68 -0.22
N ARG A 50 4.87 -13.78 -0.63
CA ARG A 50 5.03 -14.39 -1.96
C ARG A 50 4.45 -13.60 -3.14
N SER A 51 3.73 -12.51 -2.88
CA SER A 51 3.22 -11.60 -3.92
C SER A 51 4.34 -10.81 -4.63
N GLN A 52 5.52 -10.71 -4.01
CA GLN A 52 6.63 -9.83 -4.42
C GLN A 52 6.24 -8.35 -4.49
N ALA A 53 5.15 -7.93 -3.81
CA ALA A 53 4.68 -6.55 -3.83
C ALA A 53 5.73 -5.54 -3.35
N GLY A 54 6.55 -5.92 -2.35
CA GLY A 54 7.62 -5.05 -1.84
C GLY A 54 8.68 -4.72 -2.89
N GLU A 55 9.05 -5.66 -3.75
CA GLU A 55 10.00 -5.44 -4.85
C GLU A 55 9.32 -4.73 -6.02
N LEU A 56 8.10 -5.16 -6.37
CA LEU A 56 7.32 -4.62 -7.48
C LEU A 56 6.96 -3.14 -7.30
N LEU A 57 6.67 -2.72 -6.06
CA LEU A 57 6.21 -1.37 -5.73
C LEU A 57 7.29 -0.51 -5.05
N ALA A 58 8.54 -0.98 -4.96
CA ALA A 58 9.60 -0.31 -4.22
C ALA A 58 9.87 1.14 -4.66
N ALA A 59 9.66 1.44 -5.94
CA ALA A 59 9.87 2.76 -6.53
C ALA A 59 8.57 3.58 -6.67
N ASP A 60 7.44 3.05 -6.20
CA ASP A 60 6.13 3.69 -6.36
C ASP A 60 5.84 4.62 -5.16
N PRO A 61 5.80 5.95 -5.35
CA PRO A 61 5.55 6.88 -4.25
C PRO A 61 4.10 6.90 -3.77
N SER A 62 3.18 6.28 -4.51
CA SER A 62 1.75 6.25 -4.19
C SER A 62 1.36 5.11 -3.25
N VAL A 63 2.27 4.15 -3.04
CA VAL A 63 2.07 2.96 -2.22
C VAL A 63 3.20 2.80 -1.21
N ALA A 64 2.84 2.50 0.04
CA ALA A 64 3.74 2.22 1.15
C ALA A 64 3.53 0.82 1.75
#